data_AF-A0A7Y2EZH2-F1
#
_entry.id   AF-A0A7Y2EZH2-F1
#
_cell.length_a   1.000
_cell.length_b   1.000
_cell.length_c   1.000
_cell.angle_alpha   90.00
_cell.angle_beta   90.00
_cell.angle_gamma   90.00
#
_symmetry.space_group_name_H-M   'P 1'
#
loop_
_entity.id
_entity.type
_entity.pdbx_description
1 polymer ?
#
loop_
_entity_poly.entity_id
_entity_poly.type
_entity_poly.pdbx_seq_one_letter_code
_entity_poly.pdbx_strand_id
1 'polypeptide(L)'
;QVRSVPAALYKALGGFATTGVNITKLESYIIDASFTVAQFYAEIDGHPSDKDVAHAFDELQFFSSRLTVLGTYPQHDFRRSS
;
A
#
# COMPACT_ATOMS: atom_id res chain seq x y z
N GLN A 1 14.13 12.38 8.05
CA GLN A 1 13.32 12.08 9.25
C GLN A 1 11.90 12.54 8.95
N VAL A 2 10.98 11.60 8.65
CA VAL A 2 9.60 11.94 8.24
C VAL A 2 8.70 11.90 9.46
N ARG A 3 7.80 12.89 9.59
CA ARG A 3 6.92 13.06 10.75
C ARG A 3 5.99 11.85 10.89
N SER A 4 6.10 11.12 12.00
CA SER A 4 5.09 10.13 12.41
C SER A 4 3.83 10.89 12.82
N VAL A 5 3.05 11.35 11.84
CA VAL A 5 1.75 11.98 12.08
C VAL A 5 0.70 10.85 12.09
N PRO A 6 -0.08 10.70 13.17
CA PRO A 6 -1.24 9.82 13.16
C PRO A 6 -2.09 10.09 11.90
N ALA A 7 -2.54 9.03 11.22
CA ALA A 7 -3.24 9.04 9.92
C ALA A 7 -2.39 9.06 8.64
N ALA A 8 -1.05 8.96 8.72
CA ALA A 8 -0.20 8.82 7.53
C ALA A 8 -0.63 7.66 6.61
N LEU A 9 -0.91 6.48 7.19
CA LEU A 9 -1.42 5.35 6.40
C LEU A 9 -2.82 5.60 5.85
N TYR A 10 -3.76 6.12 6.66
CA TYR A 10 -5.11 6.40 6.18
C TYR A 10 -5.10 7.32 4.95
N LYS A 11 -4.24 8.34 4.96
CA LYS A 11 -4.02 9.22 3.81
C LYS A 11 -3.39 8.48 2.64
N ALA A 12 -2.41 7.63 2.90
CA ALA A 12 -1.75 6.85 1.87
C ALA A 12 -2.67 5.82 1.19
N LEU A 13 -3.63 5.24 1.94
CA LEU A 13 -4.67 4.38 1.38
C LEU A 13 -5.62 5.15 0.44
N GLY A 14 -5.75 6.46 0.64
CA GLY A 14 -6.52 7.35 -0.25
C GLY A 14 -6.04 7.30 -1.69
N GLY A 15 -4.72 7.18 -1.92
CA GLY A 15 -4.15 7.12 -3.27
C GLY A 15 -4.58 5.90 -4.08
N PHE A 16 -4.85 4.77 -3.41
CA PHE A 16 -5.41 3.58 -4.07
C PHE A 16 -6.90 3.78 -4.42
N ALA A 17 -7.65 4.44 -3.53
CA ALA A 17 -9.06 4.72 -3.75
C ALA A 17 -9.30 5.75 -4.89
N THR A 18 -8.46 6.77 -5.00
CA THR A 18 -8.56 7.82 -6.04
C THR A 18 -8.14 7.33 -7.43
N THR A 19 -7.24 6.34 -7.49
CA THR A 19 -6.74 5.73 -8.73
C THR A 19 -7.52 4.49 -9.16
N GLY A 20 -8.46 4.01 -8.33
CA GLY A 20 -9.25 2.81 -8.62
C GLY A 20 -8.49 1.50 -8.48
N VAL A 21 -7.37 1.49 -7.75
CA VAL A 21 -6.57 0.30 -7.50
C VAL A 21 -7.17 -0.50 -6.35
N ASN A 22 -7.54 -1.76 -6.63
CA ASN A 22 -8.15 -2.62 -5.63
C ASN A 22 -7.10 -3.17 -4.64
N ILE A 23 -7.39 -3.10 -3.34
CA ILE A 23 -6.57 -3.71 -2.29
C ILE A 23 -7.22 -5.02 -1.87
N THR A 24 -6.51 -6.13 -2.03
CA THR A 24 -7.03 -7.48 -1.77
C THR A 24 -6.60 -8.05 -0.42
N LYS A 25 -5.54 -7.49 0.16
CA LYS A 25 -5.07 -7.82 1.49
C LYS A 25 -4.44 -6.61 2.15
N LEU A 26 -4.71 -6.42 3.44
CA LEU A 26 -4.09 -5.38 4.27
C LEU A 26 -3.90 -5.91 5.69
N GLU A 27 -2.66 -5.99 6.15
CA GLU A 27 -2.29 -6.45 7.49
C GLU A 27 -1.43 -5.39 8.18
N SER A 28 -1.70 -5.14 9.46
CA SER A 28 -0.93 -4.22 10.29
C SER A 28 0.01 -4.97 11.22
N TYR A 29 1.24 -4.47 11.32
CA TYR A 29 2.29 -4.98 12.18
C TYR A 29 2.82 -3.82 13.02
N ILE A 30 2.63 -3.89 14.33
CA ILE A 30 3.24 -2.94 15.26
C ILE A 30 4.61 -3.51 15.63
N ILE A 31 5.66 -2.85 15.17
CA ILE A 31 7.02 -3.29 15.44
C ILE A 31 7.50 -2.48 16.64
N ASP A 32 7.86 -3.21 17.69
CA ASP A 32 8.52 -2.73 18.91
C ASP A 32 7.60 -2.16 20.01
N ALA A 33 8.08 -2.24 21.25
CA ALA A 33 7.39 -1.76 22.46
C ALA A 33 7.27 -0.22 22.53
N SER A 34 7.78 0.49 21.52
CA SER A 34 7.82 1.95 21.47
C SER A 34 6.55 2.60 20.92
N PHE A 35 5.51 1.84 20.54
CA PHE A 35 4.18 2.33 20.12
C PHE A 35 4.17 3.38 18.99
N THR A 36 5.29 3.62 18.29
CA THR A 36 5.46 4.81 17.44
C THR A 36 5.61 4.52 15.96
N VAL A 37 5.82 3.26 15.56
CA VAL A 37 5.98 2.85 14.16
C VAL A 37 5.02 1.70 13.83
N ALA A 38 4.07 1.98 12.94
CA ALA A 38 3.19 0.97 12.37
C ALA A 38 3.71 0.59 10.98
N GLN A 39 3.92 -0.70 10.75
CA GLN A 39 4.23 -1.27 9.44
C GLN A 39 2.99 -1.95 8.87
N PHE A 40 2.85 -1.92 7.55
CA PHE A 40 1.72 -2.55 6.86
C PHE A 40 2.24 -3.43 5.73
N TYR A 41 1.55 -4.55 5.55
CA TYR A 41 1.67 -5.41 4.39
C TYR A 41 0.37 -5.29 3.60
N ALA A 42 0.48 -5.07 2.29
CA ALA A 42 -0.67 -4.95 1.42
C ALA A 42 -0.45 -5.71 0.11
N GLU A 43 -1.53 -6.29 -0.41
CA GLU A 43 -1.61 -6.84 -1.77
C GLU A 43 -2.64 -6.04 -2.55
N ILE A 44 -2.30 -5.71 -3.80
CA ILE A 44 -3.16 -4.97 -4.71
C ILE A 44 -3.37 -5.76 -6.01
N ASP A 45 -4.46 -5.49 -6.70
CA ASP A 45 -4.64 -5.94 -8.08
C ASP A 45 -4.06 -4.88 -9.04
N GLY A 46 -3.06 -5.28 -9.83
CA GLY A 46 -2.38 -4.43 -10.80
C GLY A 46 -0.87 -4.67 -10.82
N HIS A 47 -0.19 -4.09 -11.80
CA HIS A 47 1.26 -4.17 -11.94
C HIS A 47 1.89 -2.78 -11.68
N PRO A 48 3.09 -2.66 -11.06
CA PRO A 48 3.77 -1.38 -10.85
C PRO A 48 4.08 -0.58 -12.11
N SER A 49 4.02 -1.22 -13.29
CA SER A 49 4.15 -0.51 -14.59
C SER A 49 2.84 0.12 -15.06
N ASP A 50 1.70 -0.25 -14.46
CA ASP A 50 0.42 0.33 -14.78
C ASP A 50 0.35 1.73 -14.22
N LYS A 51 -0.14 2.68 -15.02
CA LYS A 51 -0.12 4.10 -14.69
C LYS A 51 -0.82 4.41 -13.36
N ASP A 52 -1.95 3.78 -13.12
CA ASP A 52 -2.77 4.03 -11.92
C ASP A 52 -2.08 3.49 -10.66
N VAL A 53 -1.43 2.33 -10.75
CA VAL A 53 -0.63 1.76 -9.65
C VAL A 53 0.61 2.61 -9.37
N ALA A 54 1.29 3.08 -10.42
CA ALA A 54 2.45 3.96 -10.27
C ALA A 54 2.07 5.25 -9.53
N HIS A 55 0.95 5.89 -9.90
CA HIS A 55 0.45 7.07 -9.20
C HIS A 55 0.08 6.78 -7.74
N ALA A 56 -0.57 5.65 -7.45
CA ALA A 56 -0.88 5.26 -6.09
C ALA A 56 0.39 5.05 -5.24
N PHE A 57 1.46 4.49 -5.84
CA PHE A 57 2.75 4.31 -5.18
C PHE A 57 3.49 5.63 -4.94
N ASP A 58 3.37 6.61 -5.84
CA ASP A 58 3.94 7.94 -5.64
C ASP A 58 3.26 8.65 -4.46
N GLU A 59 1.93 8.57 -4.37
CA GLU A 59 1.18 9.13 -3.24
C GLU A 59 1.50 8.40 -1.93
N LEU A 60 1.62 7.07 -1.96
CA LEU A 60 2.04 6.26 -0.80
C LEU A 60 3.45 6.63 -0.32
N GLN A 61 4.41 6.85 -1.23
CA GLN A 61 5.77 7.28 -0.87
C GLN A 61 5.82 8.68 -0.27
N PHE A 62 4.90 9.57 -0.66
CA PHE A 62 4.81 10.89 -0.06
C PHE A 62 4.40 10.85 1.42
N PHE A 63 3.52 9.90 1.79
CA PHE A 63 3.01 9.76 3.16
C PHE A 63 3.74 8.71 4.02
N SER A 64 4.55 7.84 3.42
CA SER A 64 5.29 6.79 4.13
C SER A 64 6.79 7.10 4.19
N SER A 65 7.46 6.63 5.25
CA SER A 65 8.91 6.76 5.35
C SER A 65 9.67 5.75 4.49
N ARG A 66 9.02 4.63 4.16
CA ARG A 66 9.59 3.54 3.38
C ARG A 66 8.46 2.78 2.67
N LEU A 67 8.66 2.56 1.37
CA LEU A 67 7.90 1.62 0.56
C LEU A 67 8.86 0.54 0.07
N THR A 68 8.42 -0.72 0.08
CA THR A 68 9.19 -1.82 -0.48
C THR A 68 8.24 -2.76 -1.22
N VAL A 69 8.39 -2.83 -2.54
CA VAL A 69 7.65 -3.78 -3.38
C VAL A 69 8.33 -5.14 -3.25
N LEU A 70 7.63 -6.13 -2.71
CA LEU A 70 8.18 -7.47 -2.49
C LEU A 70 8.23 -8.29 -3.79
N GLY A 71 7.36 -7.99 -4.74
CA GLY A 71 7.32 -8.63 -6.05
C GLY A 71 5.96 -8.48 -6.71
N THR A 72 5.85 -9.02 -7.92
CA THR A 72 4.60 -9.20 -8.65
C THR A 72 4.43 -10.66 -9.03
N TYR A 73 3.19 -11.13 -9.08
CA TYR A 73 2.86 -12.50 -9.47
C TYR A 73 1.56 -12.50 -10.30
N PRO A 74 1.38 -13.48 -11.20
CA PRO A 74 0.14 -13.62 -11.97
C PRO A 74 -1.07 -13.79 -11.04
N GLN A 75 -2.17 -13.14 -11.39
CA GLN A 75 -3.43 -13.28 -10.65
C GLN A 75 -3.95 -14.72 -10.75
N HIS A 76 -4.37 -15.29 -9.62
CA HIS A 76 -4.95 -16.63 -9.58
C HIS A 76 -6.34 -16.65 -10.24
N ASP A 77 -6.69 -17.75 -10.91
CA ASP A 77 -7.94 -17.91 -11.69
C ASP A 77 -9.21 -17.64 -10.89
N PHE A 78 -9.20 -17.96 -9.60
CA PHE A 78 -10.28 -17.66 -8.65
C PHE A 78 -10.74 -16.19 -8.68
N ARG A 79 -9.84 -15.23 -8.97
CA ARG A 79 -10.18 -13.80 -9.02
C ARG A 79 -10.60 -13.31 -10.41
N ARG A 80 -10.46 -14.13 -11.47
CA ARG A 80 -10.86 -13.77 -12.83
C ARG A 80 -12.37 -13.86 -13.08
N SER A 81 -13.12 -14.50 -12.19
CA SER A 81 -14.55 -14.79 -12.38
C SER A 81 -15.50 -13.82 -11.65
N SER A 82 -15.07 -12.61 -11.32
CA SER A 82 -15.90 -11.58 -10.66
C SER A 82 -16.40 -10.52 -11.64
#